data_AF-A0A849DG77-F1
#
_entry.id   AF-A0A849DG77-F1
#
_cell.length_a   1.000
_cell.length_b   1.000
_cell.length_c   1.000
_cell.angle_alpha   90.00
_cell.angle_beta   90.00
_cell.angle_gamma   90.00
#
_symmetry.space_group_name_H-M   'P 1'
#
loop_
_entity.id
_entity.type
_entity.pdbx_description
1 polymer ?
#
loop_
_entity_poly.entity_id
_entity_poly.type
_entity_poly.pdbx_seq_one_letter_code
_entity_poly.pdbx_strand_id
1 'polypeptide(L)' 'MIDFHEVMQRVKQILSAQTKKEKILDRDIADSLELDPQYFAVIKRRKKIPYESLAYFCKQYNISLNWILLAQEPQYLT' A
#
# COMPACT_ATOMS: atom_id res chain seq x y z
N MET A 1 -2.77 -2.08 -16.90
CA MET A 1 -2.67 -0.90 -16.00
C MET A 1 -2.70 -1.39 -14.57
N ILE A 2 -1.96 -0.76 -13.66
CA ILE A 2 -1.96 -1.12 -12.25
C ILE A 2 -3.32 -0.74 -11.65
N ASP A 3 -3.99 -1.69 -10.99
CA ASP A 3 -5.30 -1.44 -10.35
C ASP A 3 -5.14 -0.93 -8.92
N PHE A 4 -5.86 0.14 -8.59
CA PHE A 4 -5.80 0.76 -7.27
C PHE A 4 -6.24 -0.18 -6.14
N HIS A 5 -7.32 -0.95 -6.33
CA HIS A 5 -7.86 -1.81 -5.28
C HIS A 5 -6.90 -2.96 -5.00
N GLU A 6 -6.34 -3.58 -6.04
CA GLU A 6 -5.32 -4.62 -5.90
C GLU A 6 -4.10 -4.13 -5.11
N VAL A 7 -3.59 -2.94 -5.43
CA VAL A 7 -2.48 -2.33 -4.70
C VAL A 7 -2.85 -2.09 -3.24
N MET A 8 -4.02 -1.52 -2.97
CA MET A 8 -4.47 -1.26 -1.59
C MET A 8 -4.75 -2.55 -0.82
N GLN A 9 -5.18 -3.64 -1.46
CA GLN A 9 -5.34 -4.93 -0.81
C GLN A 9 -4.00 -5.48 -0.32
N ARG A 10 -2.94 -5.38 -1.14
CA ARG A 10 -1.58 -5.79 -0.70
C ARG A 10 -1.08 -4.94 0.47
N VAL A 11 -1.30 -3.62 0.44
CA VAL A 11 -1.00 -2.74 1.58
C VAL A 11 -1.75 -3.20 2.84
N LYS A 12 -3.05 -3.51 2.73
CA LYS A 12 -3.84 -4.03 3.86
C LYS A 12 -3.29 -5.34 4.41
N GLN A 13 -2.90 -6.28 3.55
CA GLN A 13 -2.33 -7.57 3.97
C GLN A 13 -1.06 -7.37 4.79
N ILE A 14 -0.16 -6.50 4.33
CA ILE A 14 1.06 -6.15 5.05
C ILE A 14 0.74 -5.53 6.41
N LEU A 15 -0.16 -4.53 6.43
CA LEU A 15 -0.56 -3.86 7.67
C LEU A 15 -1.21 -4.81 8.68
N SER A 16 -2.09 -5.70 8.21
CA SER A 16 -2.75 -6.70 9.07
C SER A 16 -1.74 -7.65 9.70
N ALA A 17 -0.76 -8.12 8.92
CA ALA A 17 0.30 -9.00 9.41
C ALA A 17 1.19 -8.30 10.46
N GLN A 18 1.53 -7.02 10.25
CA GLN A 18 2.44 -6.27 11.12
C GLN A 18 1.77 -5.79 12.41
N THR A 19 0.53 -5.33 12.33
CA THR A 19 -0.21 -4.78 13.49
C THR A 19 -0.96 -5.84 14.28
N LYS A 20 -1.04 -7.09 13.78
CA LYS A 20 -1.91 -8.16 14.29
C LYS A 20 -3.39 -7.73 14.40
N LYS A 21 -3.81 -6.76 13.59
CA LYS A 21 -5.17 -6.24 13.54
C LYS A 21 -5.95 -7.01 12.48
N GLU A 22 -7.07 -7.59 12.89
CA GLU A 22 -7.95 -8.38 12.01
C GLU A 22 -8.60 -7.52 10.91
N LYS A 23 -8.86 -6.24 11.22
CA LYS A 23 -9.53 -5.32 10.29
C LYS A 23 -8.75 -4.01 10.11
N ILE A 24 -8.26 -3.81 8.90
CA ILE A 24 -7.61 -2.57 8.45
C ILE A 24 -8.65 -1.65 7.81
N LEU A 25 -8.82 -0.45 8.39
CA LEU A 25 -9.70 0.61 7.90
C LEU A 25 -8.98 1.50 6.89
N ASP A 26 -9.74 2.28 6.12
CA ASP A 26 -9.16 3.25 5.18
C ASP A 26 -8.26 4.28 5.88
N ARG A 27 -8.61 4.66 7.12
CA ARG A 27 -7.76 5.55 7.95
C ARG A 27 -6.41 4.91 8.28
N ASP A 28 -6.39 3.63 8.64
CA ASP A 28 -5.14 2.93 8.94
C ASP A 28 -4.21 2.90 7.70
N ILE A 29 -4.79 2.75 6.50
CA ILE A 29 -4.05 2.81 5.24
C ILE A 29 -3.53 4.23 5.01
N ALA A 30 -4.39 5.25 5.15
CA ALA A 30 -3.99 6.64 4.98
C ALA A 30 -2.82 7.01 5.89
N ASP A 31 -2.94 6.70 7.18
CA ASP A 31 -1.93 6.95 8.19
C ASP A 31 -0.60 6.22 7.84
N SER A 32 -0.66 4.96 7.38
CA SER A 32 0.54 4.20 6.98
C SER A 32 1.24 4.70 5.72
N LEU A 33 0.50 5.41 4.86
CA LEU A 33 1.01 6.01 3.63
C LEU A 33 1.39 7.49 3.85
N GLU A 34 1.36 7.96 5.09
CA GLU A 34 1.58 9.36 5.46
C GLU A 34 0.67 10.32 4.68
N LEU A 35 -0.58 9.89 4.45
CA LEU A 35 -1.60 10.66 3.74
C LEU A 35 -2.66 11.15 4.72
N ASP A 36 -3.13 12.36 4.48
CA ASP A 36 -4.35 12.85 5.10
C ASP A 36 -5.55 11.93 4.73
N PRO A 37 -6.41 11.51 5.69
CA PRO A 37 -7.53 10.62 5.41
C PRO A 37 -8.55 11.18 4.40
N GLN A 38 -8.79 12.48 4.39
CA GLN A 38 -9.67 13.13 3.41
C GLN A 38 -9.02 13.09 2.03
N TYR A 39 -7.72 13.34 1.93
CA TYR A 39 -6.98 13.18 0.68
C TYR A 39 -7.00 11.73 0.17
N PHE A 40 -6.81 10.74 1.07
CA PHE A 40 -6.91 9.32 0.71
C PHE A 40 -8.28 8.96 0.12
N ALA A 41 -9.37 9.44 0.73
CA ALA A 41 -10.72 9.23 0.21
C ALA A 41 -10.89 9.78 -1.22
N VAL A 42 -10.30 10.95 -1.52
CA VAL A 42 -10.35 11.55 -2.86
C VAL A 42 -9.59 10.70 -3.87
N ILE A 43 -8.36 10.28 -3.57
CA ILE A 43 -7.56 9.47 -4.51
C ILE A 43 -8.14 8.07 -4.70
N LYS A 44 -8.73 7.47 -3.65
CA LYS A 44 -9.45 6.20 -3.73
C LYS A 44 -10.62 6.28 -4.69
N ARG A 45 -11.46 7.32 -4.58
CA ARG A 45 -12.58 7.55 -5.52
C ARG A 45 -12.10 7.72 -6.97
N ARG A 46 -10.94 8.38 -7.15
CA ARG A 46 -10.32 8.61 -8.46
C ARG A 46 -9.47 7.42 -8.94
N LYS A 47 -9.33 6.36 -8.13
CA LYS A 47 -8.42 5.22 -8.38
C LYS A 47 -6.98 5.66 -8.69
N LYS A 48 -6.51 6.75 -8.07
CA LYS A 48 -5.16 7.29 -8.25
C LYS A 48 -4.19 6.61 -7.29
N ILE A 49 -3.08 6.11 -7.81
CA ILE A 49 -2.04 5.44 -7.01
C ILE A 49 -1.08 6.50 -6.44
N PRO A 50 -0.86 6.54 -5.11
CA PRO A 50 0.13 7.42 -4.49
C PRO A 50 1.52 6.77 -4.52
N TYR A 51 2.18 6.79 -5.69
CA TYR A 51 3.43 6.05 -5.92
C TYR A 51 4.56 6.42 -4.93
N GLU A 52 4.71 7.69 -4.60
CA GLU A 52 5.74 8.16 -3.66
C GLU A 52 5.49 7.63 -2.24
N SER A 53 4.26 7.79 -1.72
CA SER A 53 3.87 7.22 -0.43
C SER A 53 4.07 5.70 -0.37
N LEU A 54 3.75 4.99 -1.46
CA LEU A 54 3.99 3.54 -1.54
C LEU A 54 5.48 3.20 -1.50
N ALA A 55 6.34 4.01 -2.10
CA ALA A 55 7.79 3.80 -2.05
C ALA A 55 8.33 3.97 -0.62
N TYR A 56 7.89 5.00 0.11
CA TYR A 56 8.26 5.18 1.52
C TYR A 56 7.73 4.06 2.41
N PHE A 57 6.47 3.66 2.21
CA PHE A 57 5.88 2.50 2.87
C PHE A 57 6.70 1.23 2.62
N CYS A 58 7.03 0.94 1.35
CA CYS A 58 7.88 -0.20 0.98
C CYS A 58 9.23 -0.19 1.70
N LYS A 59 9.87 0.98 1.78
CA LYS A 59 11.13 1.16 2.50
C LYS A 59 10.98 0.87 3.99
N GLN A 60 9.91 1.35 4.63
CA GLN A 60 9.64 1.14 6.05
C GLN A 60 9.41 -0.34 6.39
N TYR A 61 8.68 -1.07 5.56
CA TYR A 61 8.33 -2.46 5.80
C TYR A 61 9.30 -3.47 5.16
N ASN A 62 10.36 -3.00 4.50
CA ASN A 62 11.34 -3.80 3.75
C ASN A 62 10.67 -4.69 2.68
N ILE A 63 9.82 -4.09 1.85
CA ILE A 63 9.02 -4.78 0.82
C ILE A 63 9.36 -4.22 -0.56
N SER A 64 9.36 -5.08 -1.58
CA SER A 64 9.56 -4.67 -2.96
C SER A 64 8.35 -3.87 -3.46
N LEU A 65 8.62 -2.68 -4.03
CA LEU A 65 7.58 -1.88 -4.68
C LEU A 65 6.93 -2.62 -5.86
N ASN A 66 7.70 -3.44 -6.59
CA ASN A 66 7.17 -4.27 -7.67
C ASN A 66 6.18 -5.31 -7.16
N TRP A 67 6.40 -5.87 -5.96
CA TRP A 67 5.46 -6.80 -5.36
C TRP A 67 4.14 -6.10 -5.04
N ILE A 68 4.18 -4.90 -4.44
CA ILE A 68 2.97 -4.14 -4.13
C ILE A 68 2.20 -3.75 -5.41
N LEU A 69 2.91 -3.27 -6.43
CA LEU A 69 2.30 -2.74 -7.65
C LEU A 69 1.84 -3.85 -8.61
N LEU A 70 2.60 -4.94 -8.72
CA LEU A 70 2.48 -5.92 -9.82
C LEU A 70 2.35 -7.37 -9.35
N ALA A 71 2.32 -7.63 -8.03
CA ALA A 71 2.41 -8.98 -7.47
C ALA A 71 3.64 -9.78 -7.96
N GLN A 72 4.70 -9.06 -8.35
CA GLN A 72 5.92 -9.66 -8.86
C GLN A 72 6.89 -9.95 -7.72
N GLU A 73 7.30 -11.20 -7.59
CA GLU A 73 8.39 -11.59 -6.70
C GLU A 73 9.74 -11.11 -7.25
N PRO A 74 10.67 -10.68 -6.39
CA PRO A 74 12.01 -10.33 -6.83
C PRO A 74 12.70 -11.58 -7.40
N GLN A 75 13.01 -11.57 -8.70
CA GLN A 75 13.67 -12.70 -9.37
C GLN A 75 15.17 -12.81 -9.01
N TYR A 76 15.81 -11.68 -8.69
CA TYR A 76 17.23 -11.64 -8.39
C TYR A 76 17.47 -10.78 -7.16
N LEU A 77 17.78 -11.44 -6.05
CA LEU A 77 18.47 -10.88 -4.88
C LEU A 77 19.70 -11.75 -4.71
N THR A 78 20.74 -11.49 -5.51
CA THR A 78 22.04 -12.14 -5.35
C THR A 78 22.97 -11.20 -4.62
#